data_AF-A0A067QZP0-F1
#
_entry.id   AF-A0A067QZP0-F1
#
_cell.length_a   1.000
_cell.length_b   1.000
_cell.length_c   1.000
_cell.angle_alpha   90.00
_cell.angle_beta   90.00
_cell.angle_gamma   90.00
#
_symmetry.space_group_name_H-M   'P 1'
#
loop_
_entity.id
_entity.type
_entity.pdbx_description
1 polymer ?
#
loop_
_entity_poly.entity_id
_entity_poly.type
_entity_poly.pdbx_seq_one_letter_code
_entity_poly.pdbx_strand_id
1 'polypeptide(L)'
;YSQMDMPASDRKMLLDIDDFRFHMNQPSCQGTPVMVTLVHSAPKNRDKRVLIRNTWGSIIQGSLLFLLGEVDSPLLQVSLESENDRYHDLLQGNFRDAYRNMTYKHVMGFKWVLHSCPGVRYVLKSDDDTFVNTPVLIRALTQGRPRCGMKKLIMCRVWSGVPVKRIGDKWTVTREEFHDDIYPDYCSGTAILYSQDMVYALYKKAQRTRYFWVDDVHVTGTLAKNLNLT
;
A
#
# COMPACT_ATOMS: atom_id res chain seq x y z
N TYR A 1 15.01 -8.60 16.82
CA TYR A 1 13.96 -8.72 15.80
C TYR A 1 13.00 -9.79 16.27
N SER A 2 11.80 -9.42 16.73
CA SER A 2 10.76 -10.43 17.02
C SER A 2 10.39 -11.08 15.70
N GLN A 3 10.41 -12.41 15.62
CA GLN A 3 9.79 -13.10 14.49
C GLN A 3 8.33 -12.63 14.40
N MET A 4 7.95 -12.16 13.21
CA MET A 4 6.60 -11.73 12.94
C MET A 4 5.75 -12.97 12.75
N ASP A 5 5.14 -13.43 13.82
CA ASP A 5 4.31 -14.64 13.77
C ASP A 5 2.96 -14.30 13.14
N MET A 6 2.76 -14.81 11.92
CA MET A 6 1.47 -14.86 11.24
C MET A 6 1.07 -16.32 11.08
N PRO A 7 -0.21 -16.67 11.29
CA PRO A 7 -0.66 -18.05 11.17
C PRO A 7 -0.48 -18.56 9.73
N ALA A 8 -0.31 -19.87 9.54
CA ALA A 8 -0.15 -20.45 8.21
C ALA A 8 -1.34 -20.13 7.27
N SER A 9 -2.55 -20.03 7.84
CA SER A 9 -3.76 -19.62 7.13
C SER A 9 -3.67 -18.20 6.56
N ASP A 10 -2.85 -17.33 7.15
CA ASP A 10 -2.66 -15.96 6.69
C ASP A 10 -2.35 -15.95 5.20
N ARG A 11 -1.52 -16.87 4.69
CA ARG A 11 -1.12 -16.91 3.27
C ARG A 11 -2.28 -16.90 2.28
N LYS A 12 -3.44 -17.44 2.65
CA LYS A 12 -4.66 -17.51 1.82
C LYS A 12 -5.69 -16.44 2.18
N MET A 13 -5.45 -15.62 3.19
CA MET A 13 -6.39 -14.61 3.66
C MET A 13 -5.92 -13.20 3.32
N LEU A 14 -6.86 -12.35 2.95
CA LEU A 14 -6.69 -10.91 2.84
C LEU A 14 -8.00 -10.21 3.21
N LEU A 15 -8.08 -9.69 4.44
CA LEU A 15 -9.28 -9.06 4.98
C LEU A 15 -10.44 -10.07 4.99
N ASP A 16 -11.51 -9.78 4.26
CA ASP A 16 -12.69 -10.60 4.03
C ASP A 16 -12.59 -11.54 2.82
N ILE A 17 -11.43 -11.61 2.14
CA ILE A 17 -11.13 -12.62 1.12
C ILE A 17 -10.42 -13.81 1.77
N ASP A 18 -10.98 -15.02 1.67
CA ASP A 18 -10.50 -16.26 2.31
C ASP A 18 -9.74 -17.21 1.37
N ASP A 19 -9.79 -16.96 0.06
CA ASP A 19 -9.08 -17.70 -1.01
C ASP A 19 -8.05 -16.82 -1.75
N PHE A 20 -7.53 -15.80 -1.06
CA PHE A 20 -6.59 -14.83 -1.62
C PHE A 20 -5.34 -15.51 -2.19
N ARG A 21 -4.95 -15.06 -3.38
CA ARG A 21 -3.71 -15.42 -4.05
C ARG A 21 -3.17 -14.23 -4.85
N PHE A 22 -1.85 -14.19 -4.98
CA PHE A 22 -1.22 -13.33 -5.97
C PHE A 22 -1.38 -13.99 -7.35
N HIS A 23 -2.08 -13.32 -8.26
CA HIS A 23 -2.12 -13.67 -9.68
C HIS A 23 -0.76 -13.43 -10.32
N MET A 24 -0.12 -12.31 -9.99
CA MET A 24 1.29 -12.04 -10.28
C MET A 24 2.00 -11.68 -8.97
N ASN A 25 3.11 -12.37 -8.69
CA ASN A 25 3.91 -12.17 -7.49
C ASN A 25 5.36 -11.87 -7.85
N GLN A 26 6.08 -11.25 -6.93
CA GLN A 26 7.52 -10.97 -7.06
C GLN A 26 8.33 -11.75 -6.02
N PRO A 27 9.58 -12.14 -6.37
CA PRO A 27 10.46 -12.85 -5.46
C PRO A 27 10.81 -12.01 -4.23
N SER A 28 11.22 -12.69 -3.16
CA SER A 28 11.63 -12.04 -1.91
C SER A 28 12.78 -11.06 -2.13
N CYS A 29 12.81 -10.01 -1.30
CA CYS A 29 13.90 -9.04 -1.29
C CYS A 29 15.25 -9.74 -1.03
N GLN A 30 16.28 -9.27 -1.73
CA GLN A 30 17.66 -9.64 -1.43
C GLN A 30 18.18 -8.74 -0.31
N GLY A 31 18.75 -9.34 0.73
CA GLY A 31 19.31 -8.62 1.88
C GLY A 31 18.27 -7.83 2.69
N THR A 32 18.67 -6.67 3.22
CA THR A 32 17.83 -5.79 4.07
C THR A 32 17.73 -4.41 3.44
N PRO A 33 16.84 -4.21 2.44
CA PRO A 33 16.75 -2.94 1.76
C PRO A 33 16.32 -1.82 2.70
N VAL A 34 16.76 -0.60 2.40
CA VAL A 34 16.36 0.58 3.20
C VAL A 34 14.86 0.83 3.07
N MET A 35 14.33 0.68 1.87
CA MET A 35 12.95 1.03 1.57
C MET A 35 12.36 0.08 0.52
N VAL A 36 11.10 -0.32 0.70
CA VAL A 36 10.26 -0.88 -0.37
C VAL A 36 9.24 0.17 -0.76
N THR A 37 9.06 0.40 -2.06
CA THR A 37 8.08 1.35 -2.59
C THR A 37 6.95 0.60 -3.26
N LEU A 38 5.74 0.86 -2.78
CA LEU A 38 4.48 0.29 -3.24
C LEU A 38 3.68 1.40 -3.94
N VAL A 39 3.56 1.31 -5.26
CA VAL A 39 2.81 2.27 -6.07
C VAL A 39 1.45 1.69 -6.43
N HIS A 40 0.37 2.31 -5.94
CA HIS A 40 -0.97 1.99 -6.41
C HIS A 40 -1.11 2.46 -7.86
N SER A 41 -1.34 1.53 -8.78
CA SER A 41 -1.57 1.85 -10.18
C SER A 41 -2.86 1.19 -10.69
N ALA A 42 -3.37 1.67 -11.83
CA ALA A 42 -4.46 0.99 -12.52
C ALA A 42 -3.89 0.14 -13.68
N PRO A 43 -4.52 -0.98 -14.06
CA PRO A 43 -4.01 -1.85 -15.11
C PRO A 43 -3.70 -1.13 -16.42
N LYS A 44 -4.58 -0.18 -16.81
CA LYS A 44 -4.44 0.63 -18.02
C LYS A 44 -3.37 1.74 -17.93
N ASN A 45 -2.84 2.04 -16.75
CA ASN A 45 -1.89 3.14 -16.53
C ASN A 45 -0.43 2.76 -16.84
N ARG A 46 -0.20 1.98 -17.91
CA ARG A 46 1.15 1.53 -18.29
C ARG A 46 2.12 2.70 -18.48
N ASP A 47 1.68 3.77 -19.13
CA ASP A 47 2.54 4.93 -19.40
C ASP A 47 2.97 5.66 -18.12
N LYS A 48 2.09 5.72 -17.11
CA LYS A 48 2.45 6.26 -15.79
C LYS A 48 3.50 5.39 -15.10
N ARG A 49 3.35 4.05 -15.13
CA ARG A 49 4.35 3.14 -14.58
C ARG A 49 5.69 3.29 -15.28
N VAL A 50 5.70 3.36 -16.62
CA VAL A 50 6.91 3.64 -17.41
C VAL A 50 7.55 4.97 -17.02
N LEU A 51 6.75 6.03 -16.85
CA LEU A 51 7.26 7.34 -16.42
C LEU A 51 7.92 7.26 -15.05
N ILE A 52 7.29 6.59 -14.08
CA ILE A 52 7.86 6.41 -12.73
C ILE A 52 9.18 5.63 -12.79
N ARG A 53 9.21 4.50 -13.52
CA ARG A 53 10.43 3.70 -13.73
C ARG A 53 11.57 4.53 -14.31
N ASN A 54 11.27 5.42 -15.26
CA ASN A 54 12.27 6.24 -15.94
C ASN A 54 12.61 7.55 -15.21
N THR A 55 11.94 7.85 -14.10
CA THR A 55 12.15 9.10 -13.34
C THR A 55 12.49 8.81 -11.89
N TRP A 56 11.66 9.23 -10.94
CA TRP A 56 11.95 9.16 -9.52
C TRP A 56 12.04 7.73 -8.97
N GLY A 57 11.39 6.77 -9.66
CA GLY A 57 11.44 5.36 -9.30
C GLY A 57 12.80 4.69 -9.60
N SER A 58 13.54 5.19 -10.60
CA SER A 58 14.85 4.62 -10.99
C SER A 58 15.92 4.71 -9.91
N ILE A 59 15.77 5.63 -8.96
CA ILE A 59 16.77 5.97 -7.94
C ILE A 59 16.48 5.25 -6.60
N ILE A 60 15.43 4.42 -6.54
CA ILE A 60 15.03 3.73 -5.32
C ILE A 60 16.09 2.68 -4.95
N GLN A 61 16.59 2.76 -3.71
CA GLN A 61 17.48 1.77 -3.12
C GLN A 61 16.64 0.67 -2.42
N GLY A 62 16.09 -0.24 -3.22
CA GLY A 62 15.24 -1.35 -2.79
C GLY A 62 14.27 -1.78 -3.89
N SER A 63 13.13 -2.36 -3.52
CA SER A 63 12.11 -2.79 -4.48
C SER A 63 11.14 -1.65 -4.81
N LEU A 64 10.88 -1.43 -6.09
CA LEU A 64 9.76 -0.64 -6.60
C LEU A 64 8.73 -1.61 -7.15
N LEU A 65 7.50 -1.58 -6.65
CA LEU A 65 6.43 -2.49 -7.04
C LEU A 65 5.17 -1.72 -7.38
N PHE A 66 4.51 -2.08 -8.48
CA PHE A 66 3.23 -1.54 -8.89
C PHE A 66 2.11 -2.53 -8.54
N LEU A 67 1.15 -2.07 -7.76
CA LEU A 67 0.09 -2.90 -7.18
C LEU A 67 -1.17 -2.77 -8.03
N LEU A 68 -1.69 -3.91 -8.46
CA LEU A 68 -2.83 -4.06 -9.36
C LEU A 68 -3.83 -5.09 -8.81
N GLY A 69 -5.06 -5.03 -9.29
CA GLY A 69 -6.05 -6.11 -9.18
C GLY A 69 -6.25 -6.82 -10.52
N GLU A 70 -7.11 -7.83 -10.51
CA GLU A 70 -7.56 -8.54 -11.70
C GLU A 70 -8.35 -7.65 -12.66
N VAL A 71 -8.24 -7.98 -13.94
CA VAL A 71 -8.95 -7.34 -15.05
C VAL A 71 -9.87 -8.33 -15.74
N ASP A 72 -11.05 -7.85 -16.16
CA ASP A 72 -12.02 -8.67 -16.89
C ASP A 72 -11.61 -8.90 -18.37
N SER A 73 -10.61 -8.17 -18.87
CA SER A 73 -10.19 -8.20 -20.27
C SER A 73 -8.96 -9.11 -20.46
N PRO A 74 -9.10 -10.23 -21.21
CA PRO A 74 -7.97 -11.13 -21.47
C PRO A 74 -6.81 -10.44 -22.21
N LEU A 75 -7.12 -9.56 -23.17
CA LEU A 75 -6.10 -8.80 -23.90
C LEU A 75 -5.31 -7.87 -22.97
N LEU A 76 -5.99 -7.24 -22.01
CA LEU A 76 -5.31 -6.40 -21.02
C LEU A 76 -4.46 -7.26 -20.09
N GLN A 77 -4.94 -8.44 -19.66
CA GLN A 77 -4.17 -9.36 -18.82
C GLN A 77 -2.88 -9.82 -19.52
N VAL A 78 -2.95 -10.24 -20.79
CA VAL A 78 -1.76 -10.59 -21.60
C VAL A 78 -0.78 -9.42 -21.70
N SER A 79 -1.29 -8.19 -21.85
CA SER A 79 -0.43 -7.00 -21.87
C SER A 79 0.26 -6.74 -20.52
N LEU A 80 -0.39 -7.04 -19.39
CA LEU A 80 0.19 -6.91 -18.06
C LEU A 80 1.25 -7.99 -17.81
N GLU A 81 0.98 -9.23 -18.22
CA GLU A 81 1.94 -10.34 -18.14
C GLU A 81 3.19 -10.01 -18.96
N SER A 82 3.04 -9.54 -20.20
CA SER A 82 4.17 -9.11 -21.02
C SER A 82 4.94 -7.93 -20.41
N GLU A 83 4.26 -7.01 -19.73
CA GLU A 83 4.93 -5.94 -18.98
C GLU A 83 5.72 -6.51 -17.80
N ASN A 84 5.13 -7.45 -17.04
CA ASN A 84 5.77 -8.06 -15.89
C ASN A 84 6.94 -8.98 -16.26
N ASP A 85 6.87 -9.67 -17.40
CA ASP A 85 7.98 -10.46 -17.94
C ASP A 85 9.19 -9.60 -18.29
N ARG A 86 8.98 -8.31 -18.58
CA ARG A 86 10.04 -7.37 -18.90
C ARG A 86 10.61 -6.67 -17.67
N TYR A 87 9.77 -6.29 -16.70
CA TYR A 87 10.17 -5.41 -15.60
C TYR A 87 10.19 -6.09 -14.22
N HIS A 88 9.51 -7.22 -14.05
CA HIS A 88 9.44 -7.99 -12.80
C HIS A 88 9.08 -7.13 -11.57
N ASP A 89 8.09 -6.26 -11.74
CA ASP A 89 7.70 -5.29 -10.71
C ASP A 89 6.18 -5.12 -10.55
N LEU A 90 5.36 -5.99 -11.18
CA LEU A 90 3.92 -5.97 -10.98
C LEU A 90 3.49 -6.96 -9.88
N LEU A 91 2.77 -6.48 -8.88
CA LEU A 91 2.06 -7.32 -7.92
C LEU A 91 0.56 -7.24 -8.20
N GLN A 92 -0.05 -8.38 -8.52
CA GLN A 92 -1.47 -8.46 -8.84
C GLN A 92 -2.17 -9.44 -7.90
N GLY A 93 -3.19 -8.97 -7.19
CA GLY A 93 -4.04 -9.79 -6.34
C GLY A 93 -5.29 -10.28 -7.07
N ASN A 94 -5.86 -11.40 -6.63
CA ASN A 94 -7.08 -12.00 -7.19
C ASN A 94 -8.38 -11.29 -6.77
N PHE A 95 -8.38 -9.95 -6.80
CA PHE A 95 -9.56 -9.13 -6.59
C PHE A 95 -9.68 -8.13 -7.73
N ARG A 96 -10.91 -7.80 -8.11
CA ARG A 96 -11.16 -6.85 -9.20
C ARG A 96 -10.51 -5.49 -8.93
N ASP A 97 -9.79 -4.94 -9.90
CA ASP A 97 -9.21 -3.60 -9.78
C ASP A 97 -10.30 -2.51 -9.92
N ALA A 98 -10.71 -1.94 -8.79
CA ALA A 98 -11.77 -0.93 -8.73
C ALA A 98 -11.55 0.02 -7.54
N TYR A 99 -12.09 1.25 -7.62
CA TYR A 99 -12.01 2.24 -6.52
C TYR A 99 -12.51 1.67 -5.19
N ARG A 100 -13.62 0.92 -5.21
CA ARG A 100 -14.16 0.29 -3.99
C ARG A 100 -13.34 -0.90 -3.46
N ASN A 101 -12.23 -1.23 -4.11
CA ASN A 101 -11.31 -2.31 -3.76
C ASN A 101 -9.89 -1.79 -3.42
N MET A 102 -9.70 -0.48 -3.23
CA MET A 102 -8.37 0.10 -2.98
C MET A 102 -7.75 -0.38 -1.67
N THR A 103 -8.54 -0.65 -0.64
CA THR A 103 -8.03 -1.20 0.62
C THR A 103 -7.42 -2.58 0.46
N TYR A 104 -7.99 -3.44 -0.40
CA TYR A 104 -7.36 -4.73 -0.73
C TYR A 104 -5.96 -4.52 -1.32
N LYS A 105 -5.82 -3.56 -2.23
CA LYS A 105 -4.54 -3.21 -2.84
C LYS A 105 -3.51 -2.74 -1.80
N HIS A 106 -3.90 -1.85 -0.90
CA HIS A 106 -3.02 -1.34 0.16
C HIS A 106 -2.55 -2.47 1.09
N VAL A 107 -3.49 -3.26 1.59
CA VAL A 107 -3.23 -4.34 2.56
C VAL A 107 -2.50 -5.53 1.90
N MET A 108 -2.74 -5.78 0.61
CA MET A 108 -1.96 -6.73 -0.19
C MET A 108 -0.49 -6.32 -0.28
N GLY A 109 -0.23 -5.03 -0.48
CA GLY A 109 1.13 -4.50 -0.43
C GLY A 109 1.83 -4.77 0.90
N PHE A 110 1.13 -4.50 2.01
CA PHE A 110 1.64 -4.84 3.35
C PHE A 110 1.88 -6.34 3.51
N LYS A 111 0.96 -7.18 3.03
CA LYS A 111 1.12 -8.64 3.03
C LYS A 111 2.41 -9.05 2.34
N TRP A 112 2.65 -8.54 1.12
CA TRP A 112 3.86 -8.87 0.37
C TRP A 112 5.12 -8.45 1.12
N VAL A 113 5.15 -7.23 1.69
CA VAL A 113 6.30 -6.76 2.48
C VAL A 113 6.57 -7.69 3.66
N LEU A 114 5.54 -8.09 4.42
CA LEU A 114 5.72 -8.91 5.61
C LEU A 114 6.19 -10.34 5.31
N HIS A 115 5.74 -10.94 4.20
CA HIS A 115 6.12 -12.31 3.82
C HIS A 115 7.40 -12.37 2.97
N SER A 116 7.61 -11.40 2.10
CA SER A 116 8.67 -11.42 1.08
C SER A 116 9.83 -10.47 1.40
N CYS A 117 9.65 -9.52 2.31
CA CYS A 117 10.66 -8.51 2.65
C CYS A 117 10.69 -8.13 4.15
N PRO A 118 10.69 -9.10 5.10
CA PRO A 118 10.52 -8.80 6.52
C PRO A 118 11.66 -7.96 7.11
N GLY A 119 12.82 -7.89 6.45
CA GLY A 119 13.99 -7.11 6.91
C GLY A 119 14.02 -5.65 6.45
N VAL A 120 13.03 -5.17 5.69
CA VAL A 120 13.00 -3.77 5.22
C VAL A 120 12.90 -2.80 6.40
N ARG A 121 13.52 -1.61 6.30
CA ARG A 121 13.38 -0.58 7.35
C ARG A 121 12.12 0.27 7.16
N TYR A 122 11.86 0.71 5.94
CA TYR A 122 10.74 1.58 5.61
C TYR A 122 9.91 1.06 4.44
N VAL A 123 8.63 1.38 4.44
CA VAL A 123 7.72 1.11 3.32
C VAL A 123 7.12 2.44 2.88
N LEU A 124 7.31 2.79 1.62
CA LEU A 124 6.69 3.96 1.00
C LEU A 124 5.49 3.51 0.17
N LYS A 125 4.28 3.93 0.54
CA LYS A 125 3.10 3.86 -0.33
C LYS A 125 2.98 5.16 -1.11
N SER A 126 2.68 5.09 -2.41
CA SER A 126 2.41 6.23 -3.27
C SER A 126 1.34 5.89 -4.31
N ASP A 127 0.74 6.91 -4.93
CA ASP A 127 -0.11 6.75 -6.11
C ASP A 127 0.71 6.94 -7.41
N ASP A 128 0.20 6.42 -8.53
CA ASP A 128 0.89 6.48 -9.84
C ASP A 128 0.86 7.86 -10.52
N ASP A 129 0.20 8.84 -9.94
CA ASP A 129 0.17 10.25 -10.33
C ASP A 129 0.92 11.17 -9.36
N THR A 130 1.75 10.59 -8.50
CA THR A 130 2.58 11.32 -7.53
C THR A 130 4.04 11.41 -7.96
N PHE A 131 4.69 12.54 -7.67
CA PHE A 131 6.14 12.67 -7.74
C PHE A 131 6.76 12.60 -6.34
N VAL A 132 7.79 11.77 -6.18
CA VAL A 132 8.56 11.68 -4.95
C VAL A 132 9.99 12.17 -5.21
N ASN A 133 10.49 13.09 -4.39
CA ASN A 133 11.91 13.46 -4.45
C ASN A 133 12.78 12.38 -3.76
N THR A 134 12.99 11.27 -4.46
CA THR A 134 13.67 10.07 -3.96
C THR A 134 15.06 10.34 -3.38
N PRO A 135 15.95 11.15 -4.01
CA PRO A 135 17.27 11.44 -3.43
C PRO A 135 17.19 12.12 -2.06
N VAL A 136 16.28 13.09 -1.90
CA VAL A 136 16.08 13.80 -0.63
C VAL A 136 15.48 12.86 0.42
N LEU A 137 14.52 12.02 0.04
CA LEU A 137 13.91 11.05 0.93
C LEU A 137 14.94 10.04 1.44
N ILE A 138 15.69 9.37 0.55
CA ILE A 138 16.72 8.40 0.92
C ILE A 138 17.79 9.03 1.83
N ARG A 139 18.21 10.27 1.54
CA ARG A 139 19.13 11.01 2.40
C ARG A 139 18.56 11.20 3.80
N ALA A 140 17.30 11.63 3.91
CA ALA A 140 16.64 11.82 5.20
C ALA A 140 16.49 10.51 6.00
N LEU A 141 16.26 9.38 5.32
CA LEU A 141 16.12 8.06 5.94
C LEU A 141 17.46 7.43 6.37
N THR A 142 18.54 7.71 5.64
CA THR A 142 19.87 7.12 5.91
C THR A 142 20.75 7.97 6.82
N GLN A 143 20.64 9.30 6.74
CA GLN A 143 21.48 10.23 7.52
C GLN A 143 20.84 10.68 8.84
N GLY A 144 19.80 9.96 9.30
CA GLY A 144 19.35 10.04 10.69
C GLY A 144 18.71 11.37 11.08
N ARG A 145 17.72 11.85 10.32
CA ARG A 145 16.76 12.79 10.94
C ARG A 145 16.10 12.10 12.14
N PRO A 146 16.00 12.73 13.33
CA PRO A 146 15.52 12.07 14.55
C PRO A 146 14.17 11.36 14.39
N ARG A 147 13.31 11.87 13.51
CA ARG A 147 11.98 11.31 13.22
C ARG A 147 11.99 10.05 12.35
N CYS A 148 13.02 9.82 11.54
CA CYS A 148 13.01 8.72 10.58
C CYS A 148 13.38 7.38 11.23
N GLY A 149 14.31 7.32 12.19
CA GLY A 149 14.67 6.08 12.89
C GLY A 149 13.66 5.58 13.94
N MET A 150 12.46 6.16 13.98
CA MET A 150 11.46 5.84 14.99
C MET A 150 10.74 4.52 14.68
N LYS A 151 10.53 3.73 15.72
CA LYS A 151 9.56 2.63 15.71
C LYS A 151 8.14 3.20 15.63
N LYS A 152 7.21 2.42 15.09
CA LYS A 152 5.81 2.81 14.94
C LYS A 152 5.62 4.15 14.20
N LEU A 153 6.37 4.36 13.11
CA LEU A 153 6.30 5.57 12.30
C LEU A 153 5.19 5.48 11.24
N ILE A 154 4.38 6.54 11.16
CA ILE A 154 3.60 6.94 9.98
C ILE A 154 4.00 8.39 9.67
N MET A 155 4.44 8.68 8.45
CA MET A 155 4.83 10.02 8.03
C MET A 155 4.20 10.37 6.70
N CYS A 156 3.43 11.47 6.68
CA CYS A 156 2.63 11.91 5.55
C CYS A 156 2.15 13.35 5.77
N ARG A 157 1.37 13.88 4.81
CA ARG A 157 0.50 15.04 5.06
C ARG A 157 -0.78 14.58 5.74
N VAL A 158 -1.00 14.99 6.98
CA VAL A 158 -2.22 14.67 7.74
C VAL A 158 -3.38 15.56 7.30
N TRP A 159 -4.55 14.95 7.13
CA TRP A 159 -5.82 15.62 6.92
C TRP A 159 -6.69 15.41 8.17
N SER A 160 -7.23 16.50 8.70
CA SER A 160 -8.04 16.51 9.93
C SER A 160 -9.39 17.17 9.67
N GLY A 161 -10.44 16.67 10.33
CA GLY A 161 -11.79 17.28 10.23
C GLY A 161 -12.43 17.17 8.85
N VAL A 162 -12.04 16.18 8.04
CA VAL A 162 -12.56 16.01 6.68
C VAL A 162 -13.96 15.40 6.73
N PRO A 163 -14.99 16.06 6.16
CA PRO A 163 -16.34 15.53 6.15
C PRO A 163 -16.44 14.31 5.22
N VAL A 164 -17.24 13.32 5.65
CA VAL A 164 -17.56 12.16 4.81
C VAL A 164 -18.41 12.60 3.64
N LYS A 165 -17.96 12.31 2.43
CA LYS A 165 -18.68 12.69 1.21
C LYS A 165 -19.93 11.83 1.03
N ARG A 166 -21.10 12.42 1.27
CA ARG A 166 -22.40 11.70 1.21
C ARG A 166 -23.09 11.72 -0.15
N ILE A 167 -22.71 12.63 -1.03
CA ILE A 167 -23.33 12.81 -2.35
C ILE A 167 -22.25 13.17 -3.37
N GLY A 168 -22.45 12.74 -4.62
CA GLY A 168 -21.71 13.22 -5.77
C GLY A 168 -21.04 12.11 -6.55
N ASP A 169 -19.71 12.14 -6.59
CA ASP A 169 -18.90 11.33 -7.49
C ASP A 169 -18.62 9.92 -6.92
N LYS A 170 -17.64 9.27 -7.55
CA LYS A 170 -17.12 7.95 -7.16
C LYS A 170 -16.70 7.84 -5.69
N TRP A 171 -16.44 8.95 -4.99
CA TRP A 171 -16.06 9.01 -3.57
C TRP A 171 -17.24 9.08 -2.59
N THR A 172 -18.46 8.86 -3.07
CA THR A 172 -19.67 8.87 -2.23
C THR A 172 -19.71 7.65 -1.31
N VAL A 173 -19.90 7.89 0.00
CA VAL A 173 -19.91 6.89 1.07
C VAL A 173 -21.25 6.91 1.82
N THR A 174 -21.92 5.76 1.89
CA THR A 174 -23.21 5.63 2.59
C THR A 174 -23.02 5.60 4.11
N ARG A 175 -24.10 5.84 4.88
CA ARG A 175 -24.07 5.71 6.35
C ARG A 175 -23.84 4.27 6.82
N GLU A 176 -24.21 3.28 6.01
CA GLU A 176 -23.95 1.87 6.31
C GLU A 176 -22.46 1.54 6.17
N GLU A 177 -21.79 2.14 5.18
CA GLU A 177 -20.35 1.99 4.96
C GLU A 177 -19.53 2.73 6.02
N PHE A 178 -19.95 3.95 6.38
CA PHE A 178 -19.28 4.77 7.40
C PHE A 178 -20.30 5.62 8.16
N HIS A 179 -20.50 5.29 9.44
CA HIS A 179 -21.55 5.88 10.27
C HIS A 179 -21.36 7.39 10.52
N ASP A 180 -20.15 7.77 10.94
CA ASP A 180 -19.86 9.14 11.37
C ASP A 180 -19.78 10.11 10.19
N ASP A 181 -19.98 11.41 10.45
CA ASP A 181 -19.98 12.45 9.41
C ASP A 181 -18.62 13.08 9.14
N ILE A 182 -17.62 12.75 9.95
CA ILE A 182 -16.23 13.22 9.83
C ILE A 182 -15.31 12.01 9.91
N TYR A 183 -14.35 11.92 8.99
CA TYR A 183 -13.31 10.89 9.04
C TYR A 183 -12.35 11.13 10.23
N PRO A 184 -11.80 10.06 10.84
CA PRO A 184 -10.66 10.23 11.75
C PRO A 184 -9.50 10.89 11.00
N ASP A 185 -8.63 11.59 11.73
CA ASP A 185 -7.39 12.12 11.15
C ASP A 185 -6.62 11.02 10.42
N TYR A 186 -6.22 11.30 9.18
CA TYR A 186 -5.64 10.31 8.29
C TYR A 186 -4.60 10.95 7.36
N CYS A 187 -3.77 10.11 6.75
CA CYS A 187 -2.79 10.55 5.77
C CYS A 187 -3.43 10.78 4.40
N SER A 188 -3.04 11.86 3.73
CA SER A 188 -3.27 12.02 2.29
C SER A 188 -2.70 10.82 1.52
N GLY A 189 -3.51 10.16 0.69
CA GLY A 189 -3.12 9.00 -0.11
C GLY A 189 -1.90 9.19 -1.03
N THR A 190 -1.57 10.44 -1.39
CA THR A 190 -0.45 10.85 -2.25
C THR A 190 0.86 10.11 -1.95
N ALA A 191 1.33 10.18 -0.70
CA ALA A 191 2.55 9.50 -0.27
C ALA A 191 2.52 9.27 1.24
N ILE A 192 2.79 8.04 1.66
CA ILE A 192 2.77 7.63 3.06
C ILE A 192 3.98 6.76 3.34
N LEU A 193 4.79 7.17 4.31
CA LEU A 193 5.95 6.41 4.75
C LEU A 193 5.62 5.71 6.07
N TYR A 194 5.88 4.41 6.13
CA TYR A 194 5.73 3.57 7.31
C TYR A 194 7.07 3.01 7.75
N SER A 195 7.27 2.84 9.06
CA SER A 195 8.26 1.86 9.54
C SER A 195 7.70 0.44 9.39
N GLN A 196 8.59 -0.54 9.25
CA GLN A 196 8.19 -1.94 9.02
C GLN A 196 7.35 -2.52 10.19
N ASP A 197 7.63 -2.14 11.42
CA ASP A 197 6.85 -2.56 12.59
C ASP A 197 5.44 -1.94 12.60
N MET A 198 5.28 -0.75 12.02
CA MET A 198 3.98 -0.13 11.80
C MET A 198 3.17 -0.87 10.74
N VAL A 199 3.81 -1.27 9.63
CA VAL A 199 3.18 -2.11 8.60
C VAL A 199 2.63 -3.40 9.20
N TYR A 200 3.40 -4.08 10.06
CA TYR A 200 2.93 -5.27 10.77
C TYR A 200 1.72 -5.00 11.67
N ALA A 201 1.77 -3.92 12.46
CA ALA A 201 0.68 -3.56 13.37
C ALA A 201 -0.62 -3.23 12.62
N LEU A 202 -0.53 -2.42 11.57
CA LEU A 202 -1.66 -2.04 10.72
C LEU A 202 -2.21 -3.26 9.97
N TYR A 203 -1.34 -4.08 9.38
CA TYR A 203 -1.76 -5.30 8.68
C TYR A 203 -2.58 -6.22 9.59
N LYS A 204 -2.08 -6.54 10.78
CA LYS A 204 -2.81 -7.39 11.74
C LYS A 204 -4.13 -6.79 12.19
N LYS A 205 -4.18 -5.47 12.36
CA LYS A 205 -5.42 -4.78 12.71
C LYS A 205 -6.42 -4.83 11.56
N ALA A 206 -5.94 -4.68 10.31
CA ALA A 206 -6.75 -4.74 9.11
C ALA A 206 -7.46 -6.10 8.98
N GLN A 207 -6.74 -7.22 9.20
CA GLN A 207 -7.32 -8.58 9.14
C GLN A 207 -8.48 -8.83 10.11
N ARG A 208 -8.71 -7.95 11.08
CA ARG A 208 -9.74 -8.10 12.14
C ARG A 208 -10.72 -6.94 12.20
N THR A 209 -10.61 -5.99 11.28
CA THR A 209 -11.47 -4.80 11.23
C THR A 209 -12.38 -4.92 10.03
N ARG A 210 -13.65 -4.52 10.19
CA ARG A 210 -14.60 -4.50 9.07
C ARG A 210 -14.03 -3.69 7.90
N TYR A 211 -14.15 -4.24 6.71
CA TYR A 211 -13.68 -3.62 5.48
C TYR A 211 -14.30 -2.22 5.28
N PHE A 212 -13.46 -1.26 4.88
CA PHE A 212 -13.87 0.03 4.35
C PHE A 212 -12.94 0.39 3.20
N TRP A 213 -13.50 0.89 2.09
CA TRP A 213 -12.83 0.87 0.79
C TRP A 213 -11.94 2.07 0.48
N VAL A 214 -12.12 3.18 1.21
CA VAL A 214 -11.24 4.36 1.11
C VAL A 214 -9.98 4.03 1.91
N ASP A 215 -8.91 3.64 1.20
CA ASP A 215 -7.77 2.95 1.78
C ASP A 215 -6.95 3.81 2.74
N ASP A 216 -6.73 5.08 2.40
CA ASP A 216 -5.97 6.01 3.23
C ASP A 216 -6.72 6.33 4.54
N VAL A 217 -8.02 6.60 4.47
CA VAL A 217 -8.89 6.74 5.65
C VAL A 217 -8.92 5.46 6.48
N HIS A 218 -9.09 4.30 5.84
CA HIS A 218 -9.17 3.04 6.57
C HIS A 218 -7.84 2.73 7.26
N VAL A 219 -6.75 2.65 6.50
CA VAL A 219 -5.45 2.18 6.96
C VAL A 219 -4.78 3.18 7.91
N THR A 220 -4.77 4.46 7.57
CA THR A 220 -4.04 5.47 8.36
C THR A 220 -4.90 6.27 9.32
N GLY A 221 -6.22 6.21 9.18
CA GLY A 221 -7.16 6.82 10.12
C GLY A 221 -7.76 5.77 11.06
N THR A 222 -8.68 4.95 10.54
CA THR A 222 -9.45 4.00 11.35
C THR A 222 -8.57 2.96 12.06
N LEU A 223 -7.67 2.29 11.34
CA LEU A 223 -6.80 1.27 11.95
C LEU A 223 -5.78 1.91 12.91
N ALA A 224 -5.20 3.05 12.55
CA ALA A 224 -4.24 3.76 13.39
C ALA A 224 -4.88 4.24 14.71
N LYS A 225 -6.06 4.87 14.63
CA LYS A 225 -6.86 5.26 15.79
C LYS A 225 -7.17 4.06 16.69
N ASN A 226 -7.57 2.93 16.10
CA ASN A 226 -7.85 1.69 16.84
C ASN A 226 -6.62 1.04 17.48
N LEU A 227 -5.41 1.46 17.12
CA LEU A 227 -4.15 1.06 17.73
C LEU A 227 -3.64 2.10 18.75
N ASN A 228 -4.43 3.14 19.04
CA ASN A 228 -4.07 4.29 19.87
C ASN A 228 -2.81 5.00 19.38
N LEU A 229 -2.67 5.12 18.05
CA LEU A 229 -1.62 5.89 17.40
C LEU A 229 -2.20 7.29 17.13
N THR A 230 -1.49 8.31 17.60
CA THR A 230 -1.79 9.74 17.39
C THR A 230 -0.84 10.34 16.38
#